data_AF-A0A6B3CKL4-F1
#
_entry.id   AF-A0A6B3CKL4-F1
#
_cell.length_a   1.000
_cell.length_b   1.000
_cell.length_c   1.000
_cell.angle_alpha   90.00
_cell.angle_beta   90.00
_cell.angle_gamma   90.00
#
_symmetry.space_group_name_H-M   'P 1'
#
loop_
_entity.id
_entity.type
_entity.pdbx_description
1 polymer ?
#
loop_
_entity_poly.entity_id
_entity_poly.type
_entity_poly.pdbx_seq_one_letter_code
_entity_poly.pdbx_strand_id
1 'polypeptide(L)'
;MSATRREVLARTGALGAGIAFTGALSELFAGTAAAQSLGHSGYGPLVPDPDGLLDLPKGFRYRVLSREGDELRSGEGKVPSNHDGMSAFPGRHGRTHLVRNHENRANGRVPVPTVKGLTYDPEG
;
A
#
# COMPACT_ATOMS: atom_id res chain seq x y z
N MET A 1 -8.02 42.17 -15.22
CA MET A 1 -7.79 40.97 -16.05
C MET A 1 -7.79 39.76 -15.13
N SER A 2 -8.68 38.80 -15.37
CA SER A 2 -8.57 37.45 -14.79
C SER A 2 -9.13 36.49 -15.85
N ALA A 3 -8.26 35.70 -16.46
CA ALA A 3 -8.68 34.60 -17.31
C ALA A 3 -9.05 33.42 -16.40
N THR A 4 -10.26 32.91 -16.54
CA THR A 4 -10.73 31.79 -15.70
C THR A 4 -10.17 30.47 -16.22
N ARG A 5 -9.99 29.48 -15.32
CA ARG A 5 -9.51 28.12 -15.68
C ARG A 5 -10.30 27.49 -16.84
N ARG A 6 -11.57 27.88 -17.01
CA ARG A 6 -12.48 27.39 -18.04
C ARG A 6 -12.17 27.97 -19.42
N GLU A 7 -11.73 29.22 -19.50
CA GLU A 7 -11.32 29.86 -20.76
C GLU A 7 -9.96 29.36 -21.27
N VAL A 8 -9.04 29.04 -20.34
CA VAL A 8 -7.76 28.40 -20.69
C VAL A 8 -8.01 27.02 -21.30
N LEU A 9 -8.90 26.21 -20.69
CA LEU A 9 -9.20 24.86 -21.18
C LEU A 9 -9.95 24.88 -22.53
N ALA A 10 -10.88 25.82 -22.71
CA ALA A 10 -11.62 25.97 -23.96
C ALA A 10 -10.75 26.44 -25.12
N ARG A 11 -9.72 27.27 -24.87
CA ARG A 11 -8.78 27.74 -25.91
C ARG A 11 -7.71 26.73 -26.31
N THR A 12 -7.42 25.72 -25.48
CA THR A 12 -6.52 24.60 -25.85
C THR A 12 -7.12 23.60 -26.84
N GLY A 13 -8.44 23.61 -27.06
CA GLY A 13 -9.11 22.64 -27.95
C GLY A 13 -9.04 22.95 -29.45
N ALA A 14 -8.56 24.12 -29.86
CA ALA A 14 -8.73 24.60 -31.24
C ALA A 14 -7.45 25.00 -32.00
N LEU A 15 -6.25 24.82 -31.44
CA LEU A 15 -5.00 25.16 -32.14
C LEU A 15 -3.95 24.06 -31.97
N GLY A 16 -3.83 23.22 -33.01
CA GLY A 16 -2.83 22.17 -33.08
C GLY A 16 -2.89 21.38 -34.38
N ALA A 17 -2.94 22.10 -35.51
CA ALA A 17 -2.66 21.50 -36.81
C ALA A 17 -1.22 20.97 -36.83
N GLY A 18 -1.05 19.68 -37.15
CA GLY A 18 0.19 19.13 -37.69
C GLY A 18 1.33 18.86 -36.72
N ILE A 19 1.20 17.81 -35.91
CA ILE A 19 2.33 16.91 -35.65
C ILE A 19 1.88 15.52 -36.06
N ALA A 20 2.42 15.01 -37.17
CA ALA A 20 2.28 13.61 -37.53
C ALA A 20 3.08 12.79 -36.53
N PHE A 21 2.44 12.37 -35.45
CA PHE A 21 3.01 11.43 -34.49
C PHE A 21 2.52 10.03 -34.86
N THR A 22 3.11 9.42 -35.88
CA THR A 22 2.72 8.10 -36.39
C THR A 22 3.10 6.94 -35.45
N GLY A 23 3.43 7.19 -34.17
CA GLY A 23 3.92 6.15 -33.26
C GLY A 23 3.51 6.23 -31.77
N ALA A 24 3.01 7.35 -31.24
CA ALA A 24 2.72 7.48 -29.78
C ALA A 24 1.25 7.70 -29.44
N LEU A 25 0.35 7.79 -30.42
CA LEU A 25 -1.08 7.77 -30.12
C LEU A 25 -1.52 6.41 -29.54
N SER A 26 -0.88 5.31 -29.96
CA SER A 26 -1.15 3.98 -29.39
C SER A 26 -0.88 3.91 -27.89
N GLU A 27 0.12 4.64 -27.36
CA GLU A 27 0.40 4.66 -25.92
C GLU A 27 -0.55 5.59 -25.16
N LEU A 28 -1.01 6.70 -25.77
CA LEU A 28 -2.01 7.58 -25.17
C LEU A 28 -3.40 6.92 -25.09
N PHE A 29 -3.71 6.02 -26.04
CA PHE A 29 -4.91 5.17 -26.03
C PHE A 29 -4.70 3.81 -25.33
N ALA A 30 -3.47 3.43 -24.95
CA ALA A 30 -3.23 2.29 -24.06
C ALA A 30 -3.80 2.55 -22.63
N GLY A 31 -4.07 3.80 -22.30
CA GLY A 31 -4.82 4.21 -21.10
C GLY A 31 -6.32 3.94 -21.15
N THR A 32 -6.88 3.61 -22.32
CA THR A 32 -8.16 2.89 -22.40
C THR A 32 -7.86 1.41 -22.51
N ALA A 33 -7.25 0.85 -21.47
CA ALA A 33 -7.51 -0.55 -21.16
C ALA A 33 -9.02 -0.62 -20.93
N ALA A 34 -9.77 -0.91 -22.00
CA ALA A 34 -10.97 -1.70 -21.84
C ALA A 34 -10.57 -2.76 -20.83
N ALA A 35 -11.17 -2.73 -19.64
CA ALA A 35 -10.99 -3.79 -18.68
C ALA A 35 -11.45 -5.05 -19.41
N GLN A 36 -10.52 -5.69 -20.13
CA GLN A 36 -10.64 -7.07 -20.54
C GLN A 36 -11.00 -7.71 -19.22
N SER A 37 -12.24 -8.18 -19.15
CA SER A 37 -12.66 -9.10 -18.11
C SER A 37 -11.61 -10.20 -18.19
N LEU A 38 -10.56 -10.07 -17.36
CA LEU A 38 -9.61 -11.12 -17.11
C LEU A 38 -10.55 -12.22 -16.65
N GLY A 39 -10.73 -13.25 -17.48
CA GLY A 39 -11.77 -14.27 -17.35
C GLY A 39 -11.67 -15.12 -16.08
N HIS A 40 -11.02 -14.59 -15.04
CA HIS A 40 -11.11 -15.01 -13.67
C HIS A 40 -12.53 -14.72 -13.18
N SER A 41 -13.36 -15.75 -13.15
CA SER A 41 -14.29 -15.86 -12.03
C SER A 41 -13.45 -15.62 -10.77
N GLY A 42 -13.70 -14.53 -10.04
CA GLY A 42 -13.02 -14.28 -8.78
C GLY A 42 -13.16 -15.48 -7.82
N TYR A 43 -12.55 -15.42 -6.65
CA TYR A 43 -12.54 -16.55 -5.70
C TYR A 43 -13.92 -16.90 -5.07
N GLY A 44 -15.02 -16.33 -5.57
CA GLY A 44 -16.36 -16.43 -5.02
C GLY A 44 -16.68 -15.29 -4.04
N PRO A 45 -17.89 -15.30 -3.46
CA PRO A 45 -18.28 -14.31 -2.46
C PRO A 45 -17.44 -14.44 -1.19
N LEU A 46 -17.23 -13.33 -0.50
CA LEU A 46 -16.61 -13.31 0.81
C LEU A 46 -17.57 -13.90 1.85
N VAL A 47 -17.01 -14.68 2.78
CA VAL A 47 -17.72 -15.21 3.94
C VAL A 47 -17.40 -14.29 5.13
N PRO A 48 -18.41 -13.75 5.82
CA PRO A 48 -18.20 -12.93 7.02
C PRO A 48 -17.34 -13.66 8.05
N ASP A 49 -16.29 -12.99 8.50
CA ASP A 49 -15.44 -13.46 9.58
C ASP A 49 -16.16 -13.28 10.93
N PRO A 50 -16.37 -14.34 11.73
CA PRO A 50 -16.97 -14.22 13.06
C PRO A 50 -16.21 -13.26 13.99
N ASP A 51 -14.89 -13.14 13.80
CA ASP A 51 -14.03 -12.24 14.58
C ASP A 51 -13.96 -10.83 13.96
N GLY A 52 -14.59 -10.61 12.80
CA GLY A 52 -14.70 -9.32 12.13
C GLY A 52 -13.38 -8.73 11.64
N LEU A 53 -12.35 -9.54 11.41
CA LEU A 53 -11.03 -9.05 10.99
C LEU A 53 -10.88 -9.05 9.47
N LEU A 54 -11.15 -10.18 8.82
CA LEU A 54 -10.97 -10.30 7.37
C LEU A 54 -11.92 -11.33 6.77
N ASP A 55 -12.95 -10.84 6.09
CA ASP A 55 -13.84 -11.67 5.29
C ASP A 55 -13.07 -12.26 4.10
N LEU A 56 -13.12 -13.59 3.96
CA LEU A 56 -12.39 -14.32 2.93
C LEU A 56 -13.32 -15.22 2.11
N PRO A 57 -12.96 -15.54 0.84
CA PRO A 57 -13.71 -16.50 0.06
C PRO A 57 -13.70 -17.90 0.70
N LYS A 58 -14.70 -18.72 0.37
CA LYS A 58 -14.81 -20.09 0.90
C LYS A 58 -13.53 -20.90 0.65
N GLY A 59 -12.99 -21.50 1.71
CA GLY A 59 -11.78 -22.34 1.66
C GLY A 59 -10.47 -21.60 1.91
N PHE A 60 -10.48 -20.26 1.90
CA PHE A 60 -9.34 -19.45 2.32
C PHE A 60 -9.29 -19.32 3.84
N ARG A 61 -8.08 -19.11 4.37
CA ARG A 61 -7.82 -18.91 5.80
C ARG A 61 -6.72 -17.87 5.96
N TYR A 62 -6.79 -17.09 7.02
CA TYR A 62 -5.72 -16.21 7.44
C TYR A 62 -5.14 -16.67 8.79
N ARG A 63 -3.98 -16.10 9.14
CA ARG A 63 -3.43 -16.17 10.49
C ARG A 63 -2.89 -14.81 10.85
N VAL A 64 -3.29 -14.29 12.01
CA VAL A 64 -2.69 -13.07 12.55
C VAL A 64 -1.30 -13.40 13.09
N LEU A 65 -0.28 -12.73 12.56
CA LEU A 65 1.11 -12.91 12.98
C LEU A 65 1.50 -11.97 14.12
N SER A 66 0.83 -10.83 14.24
CA SER A 66 1.14 -9.75 15.20
C SER A 66 -0.01 -8.74 15.22
N ARG A 67 -0.31 -8.16 16.38
CA ARG A 67 -1.21 -7.01 16.50
C ARG A 67 -0.46 -5.84 17.12
N GLU A 68 -0.91 -4.62 16.81
CA GLU A 68 -0.48 -3.41 17.52
C GLU A 68 -0.67 -3.61 19.02
N GLY A 69 0.32 -3.22 19.82
CA GLY A 69 0.24 -3.28 21.27
C GLY A 69 0.52 -4.66 21.90
N ASP A 70 0.64 -5.73 21.10
CA ASP A 70 1.15 -7.02 21.58
C ASP A 70 2.63 -6.85 22.01
N GLU A 71 3.09 -7.70 22.92
CA GLU A 71 4.50 -7.75 23.31
C GLU A 71 5.37 -8.23 22.13
N LEU A 72 6.44 -7.49 21.84
CA LEU A 72 7.46 -7.93 20.89
C LEU A 72 8.18 -9.15 21.44
N ARG A 73 8.44 -10.13 20.57
CA ARG A 73 9.21 -11.32 20.93
C ARG A 73 10.64 -11.02 21.36
N SER A 74 11.18 -9.85 21.00
CA SER A 74 12.50 -9.38 21.45
C SER A 74 12.51 -8.96 22.92
N GLY A 75 11.34 -8.69 23.53
CA GLY A 75 11.24 -8.16 24.89
C GLY A 75 11.53 -6.65 24.99
N GLU A 76 11.69 -5.96 23.85
CA GLU A 76 12.05 -4.54 23.80
C GLU A 76 10.85 -3.60 24.04
N GLY A 77 9.63 -4.14 24.13
CA GLY A 77 8.41 -3.38 24.33
C GLY A 77 7.26 -3.93 23.47
N LYS A 78 6.35 -3.05 23.08
CA LYS A 78 5.14 -3.41 22.32
C LYS A 78 5.30 -3.19 20.83
N VAL A 79 4.54 -3.93 20.04
CA VAL A 79 4.42 -3.73 18.60
C VAL A 79 3.89 -2.32 18.32
N PRO A 80 4.64 -1.46 17.59
CA PRO A 80 4.24 -0.08 17.34
C PRO A 80 2.95 0.03 16.52
N SER A 81 2.36 1.21 16.53
CA SER A 81 1.21 1.53 15.69
C SER A 81 1.55 1.57 14.19
N ASN A 82 0.51 1.74 13.37
CA ASN A 82 0.61 2.07 11.95
C ASN A 82 1.44 1.09 11.12
N HIS A 83 1.13 -0.22 11.22
CA HIS A 83 1.68 -1.21 10.28
C HIS A 83 1.48 -0.76 8.83
N ASP A 84 2.53 -0.88 8.03
CA ASP A 84 2.54 -0.48 6.62
C ASP A 84 3.25 -1.55 5.77
N GLY A 85 3.90 -1.15 4.69
CA GLY A 85 4.62 -1.99 3.75
C GLY A 85 5.46 -3.08 4.41
N MET A 86 5.40 -4.27 3.81
CA MET A 86 6.10 -5.45 4.28
C MET A 86 6.72 -6.23 3.12
N SER A 87 7.76 -6.98 3.43
CA SER A 87 8.46 -7.83 2.47
C SER A 87 8.88 -9.14 3.10
N ALA A 88 8.65 -10.23 2.38
CA ALA A 88 9.03 -11.58 2.79
C ALA A 88 10.28 -12.03 2.04
N PHE A 89 11.29 -12.46 2.78
CA PHE A 89 12.56 -12.94 2.24
C PHE A 89 12.74 -14.42 2.60
N PRO A 90 13.32 -15.23 1.70
CA PRO A 90 13.62 -16.62 2.01
C PRO A 90 14.68 -16.72 3.11
N GLY A 91 14.42 -17.57 4.11
CA GLY A 91 15.36 -17.95 5.15
C GLY A 91 15.85 -19.39 4.97
N ARG A 92 16.84 -19.80 5.78
CA ARG A 92 17.35 -21.17 5.76
C ARG A 92 16.35 -22.15 6.37
N HIS A 93 16.35 -23.39 5.87
CA HIS A 93 15.52 -24.50 6.36
C HIS A 93 14.01 -24.24 6.25
N GLY A 94 13.56 -23.71 5.11
CA GLY A 94 12.14 -23.44 4.85
C GLY A 94 11.53 -22.31 5.70
N ARG A 95 12.37 -21.50 6.35
CA ARG A 95 11.92 -20.31 7.09
C ARG A 95 11.71 -19.13 6.14
N THR A 96 10.90 -18.17 6.59
CA THR A 96 10.69 -16.89 5.92
C THR A 96 10.97 -15.76 6.90
N HIS A 97 11.75 -14.77 6.47
CA HIS A 97 11.98 -13.54 7.20
C HIS A 97 10.98 -12.50 6.70
N LEU A 98 10.08 -12.05 7.57
CA LEU A 98 9.12 -11.00 7.25
C LEU A 98 9.59 -9.69 7.86
N VAL A 99 9.96 -8.73 7.01
CA VAL A 99 10.28 -7.36 7.40
C VAL A 99 9.01 -6.52 7.24
N ARG A 100 8.66 -5.76 8.27
CA ARG A 100 7.42 -4.98 8.32
C ARG A 100 7.78 -3.57 8.77
N ASN A 101 7.38 -2.58 8.00
CA ASN A 101 7.53 -1.19 8.41
C ASN A 101 6.34 -0.75 9.28
N HIS A 102 6.54 0.33 10.01
CA HIS A 102 5.51 1.03 10.76
C HIS A 102 5.60 2.54 10.47
N GLU A 103 4.61 3.13 9.82
CA GLU A 103 4.57 4.55 9.48
C GLU A 103 4.07 5.39 10.67
N ASN A 104 4.85 5.40 11.74
CA ASN A 104 4.49 6.09 12.97
C ASN A 104 4.71 7.60 12.89
N ARG A 105 3.78 8.32 13.51
CA ARG A 105 3.90 9.75 13.81
C ARG A 105 4.31 9.92 15.27
N ALA A 106 4.79 11.10 15.63
CA ALA A 106 5.15 11.43 17.03
C ALA A 106 3.98 11.28 18.02
N ASN A 107 2.74 11.28 17.53
CA ASN A 107 1.51 11.08 18.30
C ASN A 107 0.88 9.69 18.07
N GLY A 108 1.64 8.71 17.58
CA GLY A 108 1.15 7.34 17.41
C GLY A 108 0.66 6.74 18.73
N ARG A 109 -0.42 5.94 18.68
CA ARG A 109 -1.06 5.36 19.87
C ARG A 109 -0.11 4.45 20.64
N VAL A 110 0.62 3.59 19.94
CA VAL A 110 1.72 2.79 20.48
C VAL A 110 3.01 3.26 19.82
N PRO A 111 3.91 3.94 20.56
CA PRO A 111 5.13 4.48 19.99
C PRO A 111 6.13 3.39 19.64
N VAL A 112 7.15 3.74 18.86
CA VAL A 112 8.31 2.87 18.64
C VAL A 112 9.08 2.73 19.97
N PRO A 113 9.39 1.50 20.42
CA PRO A 113 10.16 1.31 21.65
C PRO A 113 11.53 1.97 21.62
N THR A 114 11.87 2.70 22.68
CA THR A 114 13.17 3.35 22.86
C THR A 114 14.15 2.39 23.52
N VAL A 115 14.89 1.64 22.72
CA VAL A 115 15.89 0.70 23.22
C VAL A 115 17.21 1.43 23.47
N LYS A 116 17.76 1.29 24.69
CA LYS A 116 19.05 1.89 25.08
C LYS A 116 20.16 1.39 24.15
N GLY A 117 20.96 2.32 23.61
CA GLY A 117 22.08 2.00 22.71
C GLY A 117 21.69 1.76 21.24
N LEU A 118 20.40 1.69 20.91
CA LEU A 118 19.89 1.64 19.53
C LEU A 118 19.12 2.91 19.13
N THR A 119 18.57 3.60 20.13
CA THR A 119 17.87 4.87 19.93
C THR A 119 18.89 5.97 19.71
N TYR A 120 18.71 6.76 18.65
CA TYR A 120 19.53 7.94 18.41
C TYR A 120 19.41 8.91 19.58
N ASP A 121 20.54 9.18 20.22
CA ASP A 121 20.70 10.19 21.26
C ASP A 121 21.59 11.31 20.71
N PRO A 122 21.05 12.52 20.50
CA PRO A 122 21.86 13.64 20.02
C PRO A 122 22.85 14.16 21.08
N GLU A 123 22.68 13.81 22.35
CA GLU A 123 23.49 14.31 23.47
C GLU A 123 24.50 13.28 23.99
N GLY A 124 24.22 11.99 23.80
CA GLY A 124 25.14 10.87 24.10
C GLY A 124 25.01 10.28 25.50
#